data_AF-A0A7K3RPP8-F1
#
_entry.id   AF-A0A7K3RPP8-F1
#
_cell.length_a   1.000
_cell.length_b   1.000
_cell.length_c   1.000
_cell.angle_alpha   90.00
_cell.angle_beta   90.00
_cell.angle_gamma   90.00
#
_symmetry.space_group_name_H-M   'P 1'
#
loop_
_entity.id
_entity.type
_entity.pdbx_description
1 polymer ?
#
loop_
_entity_poly.entity_id
_entity_poly.type
_entity_poly.pdbx_seq_one_letter_code
_entity_poly.pdbx_strand_id
1 'polypeptide(L)'
;EHAEAFHAELLRRRERGELPAVRDIVPAARTVLLDGIAESTPGARDRLARELASWRVEPLRGEDRAPVEVPVIYDGPDLDEVAALWGVGADEVAALHSRTAFRVAFCGFAPGFGYLTGLPERLHVPRR
;
A
#
# COMPACT_ATOMS: atom_id res chain seq x y z
N GLU A 1 -3.49 5.01 -1.82
CA GLU A 1 -4.90 5.16 -2.24
C GLU A 1 -5.20 4.64 -3.65
N HIS A 2 -4.79 5.30 -4.74
CA HIS A 2 -5.15 4.86 -6.10
C HIS A 2 -4.68 3.44 -6.46
N ALA A 3 -3.43 3.07 -6.13
CA ALA A 3 -2.91 1.73 -6.41
C ALA A 3 -3.61 0.63 -5.60
N GLU A 4 -3.98 0.91 -4.34
CA GLU A 4 -4.72 -0.02 -3.48
C GLU A 4 -6.13 -0.25 -4.02
N ALA A 5 -6.82 0.82 -4.42
CA ALA A 5 -8.15 0.71 -5.02
C ALA A 5 -8.11 -0.03 -6.35
N PHE A 6 -7.10 0.24 -7.18
CA PHE A 6 -6.90 -0.47 -8.43
C PHE A 6 -6.60 -1.95 -8.21
N HIS A 7 -5.75 -2.28 -7.24
CA HIS A 7 -5.49 -3.65 -6.83
C HIS A 7 -6.77 -4.37 -6.38
N ALA A 8 -7.58 -3.74 -5.53
CA ALA A 8 -8.85 -4.31 -5.09
C ALA A 8 -9.83 -4.54 -6.27
N GLU A 9 -9.88 -3.62 -7.23
CA GLU A 9 -10.72 -3.79 -8.42
C GLU A 9 -10.24 -4.95 -9.32
N LEU A 10 -8.92 -5.10 -9.50
CA LEU A 10 -8.35 -6.24 -10.20
C LEU A 10 -8.72 -7.57 -9.52
N LEU A 11 -8.64 -7.64 -8.19
CA LEU A 11 -9.04 -8.84 -7.45
C LEU A 11 -10.53 -9.15 -7.63
N ARG A 12 -11.41 -8.14 -7.51
CA ARG A 12 -12.86 -8.31 -7.73
C ARG A 12 -13.16 -8.84 -9.14
N ARG A 13 -12.53 -8.28 -10.17
CA ARG A 13 -12.76 -8.71 -11.55
C ARG A 13 -12.22 -10.11 -11.83
N ARG A 14 -11.10 -10.49 -11.20
CA ARG A 14 -10.58 -11.86 -11.24
C ARG A 14 -11.60 -12.84 -10.66
N GLU A 15 -12.19 -12.52 -9.51
CA GLU A 15 -13.22 -13.35 -8.87
C GLU A 15 -14.49 -13.48 -9.72
N ARG A 16 -14.86 -12.44 -10.46
CA ARG A 16 -15.98 -12.44 -11.41
C ARG A 16 -15.67 -13.10 -12.77
N GLY A 17 -14.42 -13.50 -13.02
CA GLY A 17 -14.00 -14.04 -14.32
C GLY A 17 -13.92 -13.01 -15.45
N GLU A 18 -13.82 -11.72 -15.09
CA GLU A 18 -13.76 -10.58 -16.02
C GLU A 18 -12.31 -10.19 -16.38
N LEU A 19 -11.32 -10.92 -15.85
CA LEU A 19 -9.91 -10.78 -16.21
C LEU A 19 -9.41 -12.04 -16.92
N PRO A 20 -8.47 -11.91 -17.87
CA PRO A 20 -7.73 -13.06 -18.35
C PRO A 20 -7.01 -13.75 -17.19
N ALA A 21 -6.61 -15.02 -17.38
CA ALA A 21 -5.80 -15.71 -16.38
C ALA A 21 -4.48 -14.96 -16.17
N VAL A 22 -4.24 -14.50 -14.93
CA VAL A 22 -3.02 -13.85 -14.47
C VAL A 22 -2.48 -14.67 -13.31
N ARG A 23 -1.17 -14.96 -13.31
CA ARG A 23 -0.55 -15.75 -12.25
C ARG A 23 -0.56 -14.97 -10.94
N ASP A 24 -0.02 -13.75 -10.96
CA ASP A 24 0.11 -12.91 -9.76
C ASP A 24 -0.32 -11.47 -10.03
N ILE A 25 -0.94 -10.85 -9.02
CA ILE A 25 -1.33 -9.44 -8.99
C ILE A 25 -0.65 -8.82 -7.77
N VAL A 26 0.39 -8.01 -8.00
CA VAL A 26 1.28 -7.55 -6.93
C VAL A 26 1.21 -6.03 -6.79
N PRO A 27 0.62 -5.50 -5.69
CA PRO A 27 0.57 -4.07 -5.45
C PRO A 27 1.92 -3.52 -4.95
N ALA A 28 2.18 -2.26 -5.27
CA ALA A 28 3.27 -1.45 -4.73
C ALA A 28 2.76 -0.04 -4.43
N ALA A 29 3.67 0.88 -4.08
CA ALA A 29 3.31 2.23 -3.63
C ALA A 29 2.41 3.01 -4.61
N ARG A 30 2.66 2.90 -5.92
CA ARG A 30 1.92 3.62 -6.97
C ARG A 30 1.62 2.78 -8.20
N THR A 31 1.95 1.50 -8.17
CA THR A 31 1.84 0.58 -9.31
C THR A 31 1.23 -0.73 -8.86
N VAL A 32 0.68 -1.48 -9.81
CA VAL A 32 0.28 -2.88 -9.61
C VAL A 32 0.88 -3.67 -10.77
N LEU A 33 1.65 -4.71 -10.46
CA LEU A 33 2.22 -5.62 -11.44
C LEU A 33 1.22 -6.75 -11.72
N LEU A 34 0.96 -7.03 -12.99
CA LEU A 34 0.26 -8.21 -13.46
C LEU A 34 1.30 -9.15 -14.08
N ASP A 35 1.56 -10.27 -13.43
CA ASP A 35 2.58 -11.23 -13.86
C ASP A 35 1.94 -12.53 -14.39
N GLY A 36 2.54 -13.11 -15.43
CA GLY A 36 2.06 -14.35 -16.03
C GLY A 36 0.68 -14.24 -16.71
N ILE A 37 0.38 -13.11 -17.36
CA ILE A 37 -0.85 -12.95 -18.15
C ILE A 37 -0.87 -14.00 -19.28
N ALA A 38 -1.89 -14.85 -19.27
CA ALA A 38 -2.10 -15.88 -20.27
C ALA A 38 -2.42 -15.27 -21.64
N GLU A 39 -1.64 -15.67 -22.65
CA GLU A 39 -1.84 -15.29 -24.05
C GLU A 39 -2.83 -16.26 -24.70
N SER A 40 -4.10 -16.21 -24.29
CA SER A 40 -5.15 -17.07 -24.90
C SER A 40 -5.37 -16.75 -26.37
N THR A 41 -5.03 -15.52 -26.78
CA THR A 41 -5.14 -15.00 -28.15
C THR A 41 -4.02 -13.98 -28.38
N PRO A 42 -3.43 -13.89 -29.59
CA PRO A 42 -2.40 -12.89 -29.88
C PRO A 42 -2.82 -11.47 -29.50
N GLY A 43 -1.95 -10.75 -28.79
CA GLY A 43 -2.19 -9.37 -28.35
C GLY A 43 -3.17 -9.24 -27.18
N ALA A 44 -3.38 -10.31 -26.40
CA ALA A 44 -4.23 -10.27 -25.20
C ALA A 44 -3.73 -9.23 -24.20
N ARG A 45 -2.40 -9.13 -24.03
CA ARG A 45 -1.76 -8.12 -23.16
C ARG A 45 -2.06 -6.70 -23.61
N ASP A 46 -1.93 -6.40 -24.90
CA ASP A 46 -2.20 -5.05 -25.42
C ASP A 46 -3.68 -4.68 -25.31
N ARG A 47 -4.58 -5.65 -25.52
CA ARG A 47 -6.01 -5.44 -25.30
C ARG A 47 -6.30 -5.14 -23.84
N LEU A 48 -5.77 -5.95 -22.92
CA LEU A 48 -5.92 -5.73 -21.48
C LEU A 48 -5.36 -4.36 -21.09
N ALA A 49 -4.17 -3.99 -21.55
CA ALA A 49 -3.56 -2.69 -21.24
C ALA A 49 -4.45 -1.52 -21.67
N ARG A 50 -5.05 -1.59 -22.87
CA ARG A 50 -6.02 -0.58 -23.33
C ARG A 50 -7.29 -0.55 -22.48
N GLU A 51 -7.78 -1.72 -22.09
CA GLU A 51 -8.97 -1.83 -21.24
C GLU A 51 -8.72 -1.21 -19.86
N LEU A 52 -7.62 -1.58 -19.20
CA LEU A 52 -7.22 -1.06 -17.89
C LEU A 52 -7.12 0.46 -17.88
N ALA A 53 -6.60 1.06 -18.96
CA ALA A 53 -6.50 2.51 -19.10
C ALA A 53 -7.87 3.22 -19.17
N SER A 54 -8.94 2.50 -19.52
CA SER A 54 -10.30 3.04 -19.58
C SER A 54 -11.07 2.91 -18.27
N TRP A 55 -10.56 2.13 -17.30
CA TRP A 55 -11.29 1.84 -16.08
C TRP A 55 -11.41 3.05 -15.17
N ARG A 56 -12.62 3.24 -14.64
CA ARG A 56 -12.86 4.12 -13.50
C ARG A 56 -12.87 3.26 -12.25
N VAL A 57 -11.91 3.54 -11.36
CA VAL A 57 -11.79 2.83 -10.09
C VAL A 57 -12.23 3.74 -8.97
N GLU A 58 -13.27 3.30 -8.27
CA GLU A 58 -13.77 4.01 -7.10
C GLU A 58 -12.78 3.87 -5.93
N PRO A 59 -12.61 4.94 -5.12
CA PRO A 59 -11.79 4.88 -3.92
C PRO A 59 -12.26 3.76 -2.97
N LEU A 60 -11.29 3.12 -2.32
CA LEU A 60 -11.59 2.17 -1.26
C LEU A 60 -12.24 2.90 -0.09
N ARG A 61 -13.35 2.34 0.40
CA ARG A 61 -13.90 2.72 1.70
C ARG A 61 -13.15 1.95 2.79
N GLY A 62 -12.86 2.62 3.90
CA GLY A 62 -12.29 1.95 5.07
C GLY A 62 -13.24 0.87 5.57
N GLU A 63 -12.69 -0.28 5.96
CA GLU A 63 -13.42 -1.26 6.75
C GLU A 63 -13.11 -1.00 8.23
N ASP A 64 -14.15 -0.89 9.06
CA ASP A 64 -14.01 -0.80 10.50
C ASP A 64 -13.65 -2.18 11.06
N ARG A 65 -12.36 -2.51 11.03
CA ARG A 65 -11.79 -3.67 11.72
C ARG A 65 -11.02 -3.21 12.95
N ALA A 66 -11.05 -4.02 14.00
CA ALA A 66 -10.21 -3.79 15.16
C ALA A 66 -8.73 -3.80 14.74
N PRO A 67 -7.93 -2.81 15.16
CA PRO A 67 -6.52 -2.75 14.81
C PRO A 67 -5.73 -3.86 15.51
N VAL A 68 -4.64 -4.29 14.87
CA VAL A 68 -3.63 -5.13 15.51
C VAL A 68 -2.67 -4.23 16.28
N GLU A 69 -2.53 -4.45 17.58
CA GLU A 69 -1.57 -3.72 18.41
C GLU A 69 -0.18 -4.34 18.30
N VAL A 70 0.81 -3.51 17.98
CA VAL A 70 2.22 -3.91 17.87
C VAL A 70 3.00 -3.19 18.98
N PRO A 71 3.54 -3.90 19.98
CA PRO A 71 4.35 -3.28 21.02
C PRO A 71 5.69 -2.82 20.43
N VAL A 72 6.09 -1.58 20.73
CA VAL A 72 7.33 -0.97 20.22
C VAL A 72 8.06 -0.30 21.37
N ILE A 73 9.36 -0.59 21.48
CA ILE A 73 10.28 0.20 22.29
C ILE A 73 10.84 1.29 21.37
N TYR A 74 10.70 2.55 21.76
CA TYR A 74 11.17 3.69 20.99
C TYR A 74 12.61 4.03 21.39
N ASP A 75 13.55 3.22 20.93
CA ASP A 75 15.00 3.34 21.19
C ASP A 75 15.83 3.33 19.89
N GLY A 76 15.19 3.62 18.76
CA GLY A 76 15.83 3.62 17.45
C GLY A 76 16.93 4.69 17.32
N PRO A 77 18.01 4.41 16.57
CA PRO A 77 19.16 5.32 16.44
C PRO A 77 18.84 6.65 15.76
N ASP A 78 17.72 6.72 15.02
CA ASP A 78 17.30 7.91 14.29
C ASP A 78 16.23 8.72 15.06
N LEU A 79 15.90 8.36 16.31
CA LEU A 79 14.80 8.97 17.07
C LEU A 79 14.99 10.48 17.26
N ASP A 80 16.20 10.91 17.61
CA ASP A 80 16.53 12.33 17.80
C ASP A 80 16.49 13.12 16.47
N GLU A 81 16.88 12.49 15.36
CA GLU A 81 16.80 13.10 14.03
C GLU A 81 15.33 13.30 13.60
N VAL A 82 14.48 12.30 13.84
CA VAL A 82 13.03 12.40 13.59
C VAL A 82 12.40 13.49 14.45
N ALA A 83 12.76 13.56 15.74
CA ALA A 83 12.27 14.59 16.65
C ALA A 83 12.63 16.00 16.15
N ALA A 84 13.86 16.20 15.69
CA ALA A 84 14.31 17.45 15.10
C ALA A 84 13.55 17.80 13.82
N LEU A 85 13.30 16.83 12.93
CA LEU A 85 12.53 17.03 11.70
C LEU A 85 11.06 17.36 11.98
N TRP A 86 10.50 16.83 13.07
CA TRP A 86 9.12 17.08 13.49
C TRP A 86 8.98 18.35 14.34
N GLY A 87 10.09 18.90 14.85
CA GLY A 87 10.09 20.07 15.73
C GLY A 87 9.56 19.79 17.13
N VAL A 88 9.78 18.58 17.66
CA VAL A 88 9.25 18.09 18.94
C VAL A 88 10.35 17.46 19.81
N GLY A 89 10.04 17.16 21.07
CA GLY A 89 10.91 16.34 21.93
C GLY A 89 10.94 14.87 21.50
N ALA A 90 12.03 14.16 21.78
CA ALA A 90 12.15 12.73 21.47
C ALA A 90 11.09 11.87 22.19
N ASP A 91 10.66 12.29 23.38
CA ASP A 91 9.56 11.72 24.15
C ASP A 91 8.18 11.91 23.48
N GLU A 92 8.01 12.97 22.71
CA GLU A 92 6.77 13.26 21.97
C GLU A 92 6.64 12.41 20.70
N VAL A 93 7.75 11.96 20.10
CA VAL A 93 7.73 11.12 18.89
C VAL A 93 6.94 9.85 19.12
N ALA A 94 7.17 9.17 20.24
CA ALA A 94 6.46 7.94 20.61
C ALA A 94 4.95 8.17 20.76
N ALA A 95 4.56 9.28 21.40
CA ALA A 95 3.16 9.64 21.62
C ALA A 95 2.45 10.00 20.29
N LEU A 96 3.11 10.72 19.39
CA LEU A 96 2.56 11.07 18.08
C LEU A 96 2.44 9.86 17.16
N HIS A 97 3.48 9.03 17.10
CA HIS A 97 3.49 7.85 16.26
C HIS A 97 2.46 6.82 16.72
N SER A 98 2.41 6.47 18.02
CA SER A 98 1.51 5.44 18.55
C SER A 98 0.01 5.81 18.52
N ARG A 99 -0.34 7.10 18.53
CA ARG A 99 -1.74 7.56 18.38
C ARG A 99 -2.22 7.54 16.92
N THR A 100 -1.32 7.35 15.97
CA THR A 100 -1.68 7.28 14.56
C THR A 100 -2.22 5.89 14.24
N ALA A 101 -3.44 5.84 13.71
CA ALA A 101 -3.97 4.61 13.14
C ALA A 101 -3.27 4.34 11.80
N PHE A 102 -2.62 3.18 11.70
CA PHE A 102 -1.93 2.75 10.49
C PHE A 102 -2.73 1.71 9.72
N ARG A 103 -2.62 1.76 8.39
CA ARG A 103 -3.11 0.71 7.50
C ARG A 103 -1.96 0.12 6.71
N VAL A 104 -1.90 -1.21 6.61
CA VAL A 104 -1.01 -1.90 5.67
C VAL A 104 -1.54 -1.66 4.26
N ALA A 105 -0.84 -0.83 3.47
CA ALA A 105 -1.20 -0.55 2.09
C ALA A 105 -0.80 -1.69 1.14
N PHE A 106 0.38 -2.27 1.36
CA PHE A 106 0.87 -3.46 0.63
C PHE A 106 2.01 -4.11 1.41
N CYS A 107 2.32 -5.37 1.09
CA CYS A 107 3.50 -6.07 1.60
C CYS A 107 4.53 -6.23 0.47
N GLY A 108 5.82 -6.15 0.79
CA GLY A 108 6.91 -6.25 -0.19
C GLY A 108 8.28 -6.10 0.47
N PHE A 109 9.36 -6.00 -0.31
CA PHE A 109 10.77 -5.97 0.16
C PHE A 109 11.25 -7.29 0.79
N ALA A 110 10.58 -7.77 1.83
CA ALA A 110 10.87 -9.05 2.48
C ALA A 110 9.57 -9.74 2.92
N PRO A 111 9.56 -11.08 3.11
CA PRO A 111 8.40 -11.78 3.66
C PRO A 111 7.96 -11.16 4.99
N GLY A 112 6.69 -10.78 5.08
CA GLY A 112 6.10 -10.15 6.28
C GLY A 112 6.34 -8.65 6.43
N PHE A 113 7.08 -8.00 5.52
CA PHE A 113 7.31 -6.55 5.61
C PHE A 113 6.12 -5.77 4.99
N GLY A 114 5.42 -5.02 5.83
CA GLY A 114 4.26 -4.21 5.46
C GLY A 114 4.58 -2.73 5.32
N TYR A 115 4.16 -2.12 4.22
CA TYR A 115 4.22 -0.68 4.02
C TYR A 115 2.96 -0.04 4.59
N LEU A 116 3.15 0.83 5.59
CA LEU A 116 2.06 1.47 6.31
C LEU A 116 1.72 2.85 5.74
N THR A 117 0.44 3.20 5.72
CA THR A 117 -0.08 4.55 5.48
C THR A 117 -0.88 5.01 6.70
N GLY A 118 -1.16 6.31 6.80
CA GLY A 118 -1.93 6.91 7.90
C GLY A 118 -1.18 8.04 8.62
N LEU A 119 0.15 8.06 8.55
CA LEU A 119 0.95 9.14 9.13
C LEU A 119 0.61 10.49 8.45
N PRO A 120 0.25 11.54 9.22
CA PRO A 120 0.00 12.86 8.67
C PRO A 120 1.18 13.38 7.84
N GLU A 121 0.89 14.02 6.70
CA GLU A 121 1.93 14.50 5.77
C GLU A 121 2.98 15.41 6.41
N ARG A 122 2.57 16.24 7.38
CA ARG A 122 3.48 17.12 8.14
C ARG A 122 4.55 16.36 8.95
N LEU A 123 4.35 15.06 9.20
CA LEU A 123 5.27 14.20 9.94
C LEU A 123 6.08 13.29 8.99
N HIS A 124 5.97 13.46 7.67
CA HIS A 124 6.76 12.68 6.72
C HIS A 124 8.23 13.14 6.76
N VAL A 125 9.13 12.18 6.83
CA VAL A 125 10.59 12.42 6.83
C VAL A 125 11.22 11.82 5.56
N PRO A 126 12.30 12.43 5.02
CA PRO A 126 13.03 11.84 3.92
C PRO A 126 13.70 10.52 4.32
N ARG A 127 13.99 9.68 3.34
CA ARG A 127 14.84 8.49 3.55
C ARG A 127 16.30 8.92 3.65
N ARG A 128 17.10 8.15 4.37
CA ARG A 128 18.57 8.29 4.39
C ARG A 128 19.18 7.88 3.04
#